data_AF-A0AAW5L995-F1
#
_entry.id   AF-A0AAW5L995-F1
#
_cell.length_a   1.000
_cell.length_b   1.000
_cell.length_c   1.000
_cell.angle_alpha   90.00
_cell.angle_beta   90.00
_cell.angle_gamma   90.00
#
_symmetry.space_group_name_H-M   'P 1'
#
loop_
_entity.id
_entity.type
_entity.pdbx_description
1 polymer ?
#
loop_
_entity_poly.entity_id
_entity_poly.type
_entity_poly.pdbx_seq_one_letter_code
_entity_poly.pdbx_strand_id
1 'polypeptide(L)'
;LTTDKAPALLCAFTKLKEQVFYKHTCTIKHLNNLIEQDHRHVKRRFVKSAGFQNLRHASRTLKGIETVHALYKRNRSLGSD
;
A
#
# COMPACT_ATOMS: atom_id res chain seq x y z
N LEU A 1 -0.29 8.96 -10.08
CA LEU A 1 -0.17 7.61 -10.67
C LEU A 1 -1.52 6.94 -10.48
N THR A 2 -2.37 6.99 -11.50
CA THR A 2 -3.76 6.50 -11.45
C THR A 2 -3.76 4.98 -11.58
N THR A 3 -4.22 4.28 -10.55
CA THR A 3 -4.15 2.81 -10.43
C THR A 3 -5.09 2.07 -11.38
N ASP A 4 -6.10 2.73 -11.91
CA ASP A 4 -7.06 2.20 -12.89
C ASP A 4 -6.47 2.00 -14.29
N LYS A 5 -5.33 2.62 -14.60
CA LYS A 5 -4.68 2.53 -15.92
C LYS A 5 -3.53 1.52 -16.00
N ALA A 6 -3.26 0.78 -14.92
CA ALA A 6 -2.17 -0.18 -14.88
C ALA A 6 -2.53 -1.46 -15.67
N PRO A 7 -1.79 -1.81 -16.74
CA PRO A 7 -2.10 -2.98 -17.57
C PRO A 7 -2.11 -4.30 -16.81
N ALA A 8 -1.27 -4.42 -15.77
CA ALA A 8 -1.19 -5.60 -14.92
C ALA A 8 -2.48 -5.87 -14.11
N LEU A 9 -3.31 -4.84 -13.89
CA LEU A 9 -4.59 -4.97 -13.18
C LEU A 9 -5.77 -5.26 -14.13
N LEU A 10 -5.57 -5.15 -15.45
CA LEU A 10 -6.63 -5.31 -16.45
C LEU A 10 -7.27 -6.71 -16.39
N CYS A 11 -6.46 -7.76 -16.24
CA CYS A 11 -6.93 -9.15 -16.12
C CYS A 11 -7.70 -9.41 -14.81
N ALA A 12 -7.34 -8.73 -13.72
CA ALA A 12 -8.11 -8.78 -12.49
C ALA A 12 -9.46 -8.06 -12.67
N PHE A 13 -9.44 -6.88 -13.31
CA PHE A 13 -10.66 -6.11 -13.57
C PHE A 13 -11.64 -6.83 -14.51
N THR A 14 -11.19 -7.55 -15.53
CA THR A 14 -12.07 -8.33 -16.42
C THR A 14 -12.79 -9.44 -15.67
N LYS A 15 -12.07 -10.22 -14.86
CA LYS A 15 -12.65 -11.29 -14.01
C LYS A 15 -13.64 -10.74 -12.97
N LEU A 16 -13.35 -9.56 -12.45
CA LEU A 16 -14.19 -8.88 -11.45
C LEU A 16 -15.45 -8.26 -12.08
N LYS A 17 -15.40 -7.88 -13.36
CA LYS A 17 -16.53 -7.34 -14.13
C LYS A 17 -17.54 -8.42 -14.54
N GLU A 18 -17.09 -9.65 -14.77
CA GLU A 18 -17.95 -10.83 -15.03
C GLU A 18 -18.81 -11.22 -13.83
N GLN A 19 -18.39 -10.89 -12.61
CA GLN A 19 -19.13 -11.23 -11.38
C GLN A 19 -20.21 -10.19 -10.98
N VAL A 20 -20.58 -9.23 -11.84
CA VAL A 20 -21.59 -8.17 -11.59
C VAL A 20 -21.25 -7.22 -10.41
N PHE A 21 -20.23 -7.48 -9.60
CA PHE A 21 -19.81 -6.63 -8.48
C PHE A 21 -19.19 -5.28 -8.89
N TYR A 22 -18.70 -5.15 -10.14
CA TYR A 22 -17.89 -4.01 -10.59
C TYR A 22 -18.63 -3.04 -11.53
N LYS A 23 -19.96 -3.03 -11.53
CA LYS A 23 -20.71 -1.94 -12.18
C LYS A 23 -20.62 -0.61 -11.41
N HIS A 24 -20.14 -0.63 -10.15
CA HIS A 24 -20.19 0.51 -9.23
C HIS A 24 -18.83 0.96 -8.66
N THR A 25 -17.74 0.22 -8.87
CA THR A 25 -16.42 0.53 -8.28
C THR A 25 -15.62 1.57 -9.08
N CYS A 26 -16.01 1.86 -10.32
CA CYS A 26 -15.26 2.75 -11.21
C CYS A 26 -15.70 4.23 -11.16
N THR A 27 -16.59 4.62 -10.25
CA THR A 27 -17.14 5.99 -10.22
C THR A 27 -17.23 6.61 -8.82
N ILE A 28 -16.71 5.97 -7.79
CA ILE A 28 -16.70 6.58 -6.46
C ILE A 28 -15.32 7.21 -6.24
N LYS A 29 -15.12 8.41 -6.78
CA LYS A 29 -13.94 9.27 -6.52
C LYS A 29 -13.54 9.25 -5.03
N HIS A 30 -14.53 9.21 -4.15
CA HIS A 30 -14.33 9.18 -2.71
C HIS A 30 -13.61 7.91 -2.20
N LEU A 31 -13.92 6.71 -2.73
CA LEU A 31 -13.23 5.48 -2.33
C LEU A 31 -11.78 5.45 -2.82
N ASN A 32 -11.54 5.92 -4.05
CA ASN A 32 -10.17 6.07 -4.55
C ASN A 32 -9.38 7.08 -3.72
N ASN A 33 -9.97 8.20 -3.33
CA ASN A 33 -9.33 9.18 -2.45
C ASN A 33 -9.03 8.59 -1.07
N LEU A 34 -9.92 7.75 -0.52
CA LEU A 34 -9.71 7.09 0.77
C LEU A 34 -8.53 6.11 0.71
N ILE A 35 -8.49 5.27 -0.33
CA ILE A 35 -7.36 4.37 -0.59
C ILE A 35 -6.09 5.20 -0.76
N GLU A 36 -6.14 6.28 -1.56
CA GLU A 36 -5.02 7.21 -1.75
C GLU A 36 -4.49 7.86 -0.49
N GLN A 37 -5.39 8.22 0.42
CA GLN A 37 -5.05 8.79 1.70
C GLN A 37 -4.37 7.77 2.62
N ASP A 38 -4.89 6.55 2.68
CA ASP A 38 -4.36 5.47 3.50
C ASP A 38 -2.90 5.15 3.13
N HIS A 39 -2.62 4.98 1.84
CA HIS A 39 -1.28 4.64 1.39
C HIS A 39 -0.34 5.85 1.23
N ARG A 40 -0.79 7.08 1.50
CA ARG A 40 -0.01 8.31 1.27
C ARG A 40 1.28 8.33 2.08
N HIS A 41 1.23 7.88 3.33
CA HIS A 41 2.40 7.86 4.22
C HIS A 41 3.47 6.88 3.73
N VAL A 42 3.05 5.68 3.32
CA VAL A 42 3.94 4.67 2.76
C VAL A 42 4.57 5.19 1.47
N LYS A 43 3.77 5.69 0.53
CA LYS A 43 4.28 6.26 -0.73
C LYS A 43 5.28 7.40 -0.52
N ARG A 44 5.01 8.33 0.41
CA ARG A 44 5.95 9.43 0.73
C ARG A 44 7.29 8.92 1.22
N ARG A 45 7.30 7.89 2.07
CA ARG A 45 8.54 7.34 2.65
C ARG A 45 9.41 6.65 1.59
N PHE A 46 8.79 6.08 0.57
CA PHE A 46 9.46 5.38 -0.52
C PHE A 46 9.57 6.23 -1.81
N VAL A 47 9.15 7.50 -1.81
CA VAL A 47 9.11 8.33 -3.03
C VAL A 47 10.49 8.55 -3.66
N LYS A 48 11.54 8.59 -2.83
CA LYS A 48 12.94 8.71 -3.27
C LYS A 48 13.62 7.35 -3.47
N SER A 49 12.94 6.25 -3.18
CA SER A 49 13.47 4.90 -3.42
C SER A 49 13.12 4.46 -4.83
N ALA A 50 13.99 3.68 -5.48
CA ALA A 50 13.71 3.06 -6.78
C ALA A 50 12.64 1.94 -6.70
N GLY A 51 11.84 1.90 -5.62
CA GLY A 51 10.92 0.81 -5.31
C GLY A 51 11.63 -0.47 -4.90
N PHE A 52 10.84 -1.55 -4.81
CA PHE A 52 11.37 -2.89 -4.55
C PHE A 52 11.48 -3.66 -5.85
N GLN A 53 12.67 -4.21 -6.11
CA GLN A 53 12.94 -5.00 -7.33
C GLN A 53 12.18 -6.34 -7.36
N ASN A 54 11.83 -6.89 -6.20
CA ASN A 54 11.04 -8.12 -6.07
C ASN A 54 10.26 -8.18 -4.75
N LEU A 55 9.24 -9.04 -4.70
CA LEU A 55 8.36 -9.19 -3.54
C LEU A 55 9.09 -9.66 -2.28
N ARG A 56 10.10 -10.52 -2.44
CA ARG A 56 10.90 -11.02 -1.32
C ARG A 56 11.71 -9.90 -0.65
N HIS A 57 12.29 -9.00 -1.44
CA HIS A 57 13.03 -7.83 -0.97
C HIS A 57 12.08 -6.81 -0.33
N ALA A 58 10.90 -6.60 -0.92
CA ALA A 58 9.84 -5.79 -0.31
C ALA A 58 9.46 -6.31 1.07
N SER A 59 9.13 -7.61 1.18
CA SER A 59 8.76 -8.26 2.43
C SER A 59 9.84 -8.15 3.49
N ARG A 60 11.10 -8.44 3.15
CA ARG A 60 12.24 -8.29 4.06
C ARG A 60 12.42 -6.87 4.56
N THR A 61 12.30 -5.88 3.67
CA THR A 61 12.45 -4.46 4.03
C THR A 61 11.33 -4.01 4.97
N LEU A 62 10.08 -4.37 4.66
CA LEU A 62 8.93 -4.09 5.53
C LEU A 62 9.12 -4.73 6.91
N LYS A 63 9.58 -5.99 6.96
CA LYS A 63 9.86 -6.67 8.23
C LYS A 63 10.93 -5.97 9.07
N GLY A 64 11.99 -5.47 8.42
CA GLY A 64 13.02 -4.68 9.08
C GLY A 64 12.47 -3.38 9.68
N ILE A 65 11.64 -2.66 8.92
CA ILE A 65 10.98 -1.43 9.39
C ILE A 65 10.06 -1.72 10.59
N GLU A 66 9.27 -2.79 10.54
CA GLU A 66 8.42 -3.22 11.66
C GLU A 66 9.24 -3.52 12.92
N THR A 67 10.37 -4.23 12.75
CA THR A 67 11.26 -4.61 13.85
C THR A 67 11.84 -3.37 14.53
N VAL A 68 12.41 -2.44 13.76
CA VAL A 68 12.98 -1.20 14.29
C VAL A 68 11.91 -0.35 14.97
N HIS A 69 10.71 -0.28 14.38
CA HIS A 69 9.59 0.46 14.96
C HIS A 69 9.13 -0.14 16.30
N ALA A 70 9.07 -1.47 16.41
CA ALA A 70 8.74 -2.17 17.65
C ALA A 70 9.79 -1.91 18.75
N LEU A 71 11.08 -1.95 18.41
CA LEU A 71 12.18 -1.62 19.33
C LEU A 71 12.09 -0.17 19.82
N TYR A 72 11.84 0.78 18.91
CA TYR A 72 11.69 2.19 19.26
C TYR A 72 10.52 2.42 20.24
N LYS A 73 9.36 1.78 20.00
CA LYS A 73 8.22 1.86 20.93
C LYS A 73 8.55 1.28 22.30
N ARG A 74 9.19 0.10 22.34
CA ARG A 74 9.57 -0.57 23.59
C ARG A 74 10.53 0.29 24.42
N ASN A 75 11.52 0.90 23.78
CA ASN A 75 12.48 1.77 24.48
C ASN A 75 11.81 3.05 25.01
N ARG A 76 10.85 3.61 24.28
CA ARG A 76 10.08 4.78 24.74
C ARG A 76 9.20 4.48 25.95
N SER A 77 8.62 3.27 26.04
CA SER A 77 7.87 2.86 27.23
C SER A 77 8.78 2.61 28.45
N LEU A 78 10.01 2.15 28.23
CA LEU A 78 10.99 1.86 29.30
C LEU A 78 11.71 3.10 29.85
N GLY A 79 11.67 4.24 29.16
CA GLY A 79 12.27 5.50 29.63
C GLY A 79 11.32 6.40 30.41
N SER A 80 10.19 5.85 30.88
CA SER A 80 9.13 6.57 31.61
C SER A 80 9.10 6.22 33.11
N ASP A 81 10.12 5.53 33.61
CA ASP A 81 10.32 5.17 35.02
C ASP A 81 11.40 6.07 35.66
#